data_AF-A0A1G9N0Z7-F1
#
_entry.id   AF-A0A1G9N0Z7-F1
#
_cell.length_a   1.000
_cell.length_b   1.000
_cell.length_c   1.000
_cell.angle_alpha   90.00
_cell.angle_beta   90.00
_cell.angle_gamma   90.00
#
_symmetry.space_group_name_H-M   'P 1'
#
loop_
_entity.id
_entity.type
_entity.pdbx_description
1 polymer ?
#
loop_
_entity_poly.entity_id
_entity_poly.type
_entity_poly.pdbx_seq_one_letter_code
_entity_poly.pdbx_strand_id
1 'polypeptide(L)'
;MKGISEREKFVCPKCNSTNFDLITSSTNFAYEYCTKCKYNLKEAKKQVELDLIFKYLTDYLKNNKYKNLNIELIKNSDSFELVINGISILNHNFTYEISNKDIYFIENTVFELVEDITKDLNIESNIIICA
;
A
#
# COMPACT_ATOMS: atom_id res chain seq x y z
N MET A 1 2.70 -25.94 -30.74
CA MET A 1 2.51 -24.83 -29.78
C MET A 1 1.05 -24.84 -29.34
N LYS A 2 0.75 -25.38 -28.16
CA LYS A 2 -0.57 -25.24 -27.50
C LYS A 2 -0.34 -24.30 -26.34
N GLY A 3 -0.97 -23.13 -26.34
CA GLY A 3 -0.72 -22.13 -25.32
C GLY A 3 -1.67 -20.97 -25.41
N ILE A 4 -2.92 -21.18 -24.99
CA ILE A 4 -3.73 -20.16 -24.32
C ILE A 4 -4.51 -20.93 -23.26
N SER A 5 -4.10 -20.83 -22.00
CA SER A 5 -4.94 -21.32 -20.90
C SER A 5 -6.17 -20.42 -20.85
N GLU A 6 -7.36 -21.01 -20.90
CA GLU A 6 -8.60 -20.32 -20.55
C GLU A 6 -8.44 -19.82 -19.11
N ARG A 7 -8.12 -18.54 -18.92
CA ARG A 7 -8.42 -17.88 -17.65
C ARG A 7 -9.93 -18.02 -17.50
N GLU A 8 -10.38 -18.70 -16.46
CA GLU A 8 -11.80 -18.67 -16.06
C GLU A 8 -12.24 -17.21 -16.15
N LYS A 9 -13.25 -16.93 -16.99
CA LYS A 9 -13.75 -15.58 -17.17
C LYS A 9 -14.30 -15.14 -15.82
N PHE A 10 -13.54 -14.33 -15.09
CA PHE A 10 -13.98 -13.78 -13.84
C PHE A 10 -15.25 -12.96 -14.11
N VAL A 11 -16.32 -13.29 -13.39
CA VAL A 11 -17.63 -12.63 -13.54
C VAL A 11 -17.82 -11.75 -12.32
N CYS A 12 -18.17 -10.48 -12.55
CA CYS A 12 -18.41 -9.54 -11.46
C CYS A 12 -19.54 -10.04 -10.55
N PRO A 13 -19.29 -10.22 -9.24
CA PRO A 13 -20.28 -10.77 -8.31
C PRO A 13 -21.47 -9.83 -8.06
N LYS A 14 -21.37 -8.55 -8.45
CA LYS A 14 -22.44 -7.56 -8.28
C LYS A 14 -23.33 -7.36 -9.50
N CYS A 15 -22.83 -7.55 -10.71
CA CYS A 15 -23.57 -7.22 -11.94
C CYS A 15 -23.44 -8.23 -13.07
N ASN A 16 -22.79 -9.37 -12.82
CA ASN A 16 -22.53 -10.47 -13.74
C ASN A 16 -21.83 -10.05 -15.05
N SER A 17 -21.17 -8.91 -15.06
CA SER A 17 -20.37 -8.44 -16.19
C SER A 17 -19.00 -9.09 -16.18
N THR A 18 -18.48 -9.38 -17.37
CA THR A 18 -17.07 -9.76 -17.60
C THR A 18 -16.18 -8.55 -17.91
N ASN A 19 -16.70 -7.33 -17.78
CA ASN A 19 -15.97 -6.11 -18.12
C ASN A 19 -15.25 -5.61 -16.87
N PHE A 20 -13.93 -5.78 -16.89
CA PHE A 20 -13.01 -5.34 -15.85
C PHE A 20 -11.88 -4.52 -16.46
N ASP A 21 -11.41 -3.55 -15.69
CA ASP A 21 -10.20 -2.78 -15.97
C ASP A 21 -9.26 -2.89 -14.77
N LEU A 22 -8.01 -2.52 -15.00
CA LEU A 22 -6.97 -2.51 -13.99
C LEU A 22 -6.59 -1.06 -13.63
N ILE A 23 -6.24 -0.85 -12.37
CA ILE A 23 -5.51 0.33 -11.90
C ILE A 23 -4.16 -0.14 -11.41
N THR A 24 -3.09 0.39 -11.99
CA THR A 24 -1.72 0.03 -11.63
C THR A 24 -1.16 1.02 -10.62
N SER A 25 -0.52 0.50 -9.57
CA SER A 25 0.11 1.31 -8.52
C SER A 25 1.56 1.68 -8.86
N SER A 26 2.16 2.52 -8.01
CA SER A 26 3.56 2.95 -8.12
C SER A 26 4.59 1.82 -7.94
N THR A 27 4.16 0.68 -7.42
CA THR A 27 4.94 -0.56 -7.23
C THR A 27 4.68 -1.59 -8.34
N ASN A 28 3.94 -1.22 -9.39
CA ASN A 28 3.53 -2.06 -10.53
C ASN A 28 2.56 -3.21 -10.17
N PHE A 29 1.91 -3.17 -9.01
CA PHE A 29 0.78 -4.05 -8.72
C PHE A 29 -0.47 -3.56 -9.46
N ALA A 30 -1.26 -4.50 -9.96
CA ALA A 30 -2.49 -4.21 -10.69
C ALA A 30 -3.71 -4.62 -9.87
N TYR A 31 -4.59 -3.66 -9.63
CA TYR A 31 -5.84 -3.85 -8.91
C TYR A 31 -7.02 -3.81 -9.87
N GLU A 32 -7.80 -4.88 -9.87
CA GLU A 32 -8.92 -5.06 -10.79
C GLU A 32 -10.23 -4.47 -10.23
N TYR A 33 -11.01 -3.84 -11.11
CA TYR A 33 -12.36 -3.37 -10.79
C TYR A 33 -13.33 -3.59 -11.96
N CYS A 34 -14.62 -3.78 -11.65
CA CYS A 34 -15.63 -3.93 -12.69
C CYS A 34 -15.98 -2.57 -13.30
N THR A 35 -15.82 -2.42 -14.61
CA THR A 35 -16.07 -1.14 -15.29
C THR A 35 -17.54 -0.79 -15.39
N LYS A 36 -18.43 -1.80 -15.43
CA LYS A 36 -19.89 -1.63 -15.56
C LYS A 36 -20.55 -1.10 -14.28
N CYS A 37 -20.27 -1.72 -13.13
CA CYS A 37 -20.92 -1.36 -11.85
C CYS A 37 -19.98 -0.72 -10.83
N LYS A 38 -18.71 -0.49 -11.19
CA LYS A 38 -17.67 0.07 -10.32
C LYS A 38 -17.39 -0.76 -9.06
N TYR A 39 -17.76 -2.03 -9.04
CA TYR A 39 -17.39 -2.95 -7.97
C TYR A 39 -15.86 -3.00 -7.83
N ASN A 40 -15.38 -2.96 -6.58
CA ASN A 40 -13.98 -2.85 -6.18
C ASN A 40 -13.23 -1.56 -6.57
N LEU A 41 -13.84 -0.60 -7.27
CA LEU A 41 -13.12 0.60 -7.70
C LEU A 41 -12.55 1.42 -6.52
N LYS A 42 -13.35 1.62 -5.45
CA LYS A 42 -12.89 2.36 -4.26
C LYS A 42 -11.73 1.64 -3.58
N GLU A 43 -11.84 0.33 -3.42
CA GLU A 43 -10.78 -0.49 -2.80
C GLU A 43 -9.51 -0.48 -3.64
N ALA A 44 -9.62 -0.68 -4.95
CA ALA A 44 -8.50 -0.64 -5.89
C ALA A 44 -7.74 0.70 -5.81
N LYS A 45 -8.46 1.82 -5.80
CA LYS A 45 -7.83 3.15 -5.66
C LYS A 45 -7.16 3.35 -4.30
N LYS A 46 -7.80 2.91 -3.22
CA LYS A 46 -7.23 2.96 -1.87
C LYS A 46 -5.93 2.16 -1.79
N GLN A 47 -5.90 0.95 -2.35
CA GLN A 47 -4.68 0.12 -2.39
C GLN A 47 -3.56 0.78 -3.20
N VAL A 48 -3.89 1.44 -4.31
CA VAL A 48 -2.91 2.23 -5.09
C VAL A 48 -2.29 3.37 -4.28
N GLU A 49 -3.08 4.07 -3.46
CA GLU A 49 -2.57 5.13 -2.56
C GLU A 49 -1.71 4.54 -1.43
N LEU A 50 -2.06 3.37 -0.88
CA LEU A 50 -1.24 2.67 0.14
C LEU A 50 0.10 2.19 -0.42
N ASP A 51 0.11 1.65 -1.64
CA ASP A 51 1.33 1.21 -2.33
C ASP A 51 2.34 2.36 -2.51
N LEU A 52 1.87 3.61 -2.59
CA LEU A 52 2.74 4.78 -2.62
C LEU A 52 3.52 4.91 -1.31
N ILE A 53 2.83 4.80 -0.17
CA ILE A 53 3.45 4.85 1.16
C ILE A 53 4.52 3.77 1.29
N PHE A 54 4.17 2.53 0.94
CA PHE A 54 5.10 1.40 1.03
C PHE A 54 6.30 1.55 0.09
N LYS A 55 6.10 2.12 -1.10
CA LYS A 55 7.19 2.43 -2.00
C LYS A 55 8.17 3.43 -1.40
N TYR A 56 7.69 4.56 -0.89
CA TYR A 56 8.55 5.59 -0.30
C TYR A 56 9.29 5.07 0.93
N LEU A 57 8.61 4.30 1.79
CA LEU A 57 9.25 3.62 2.92
C LEU A 57 10.35 2.67 2.43
N THR A 58 10.04 1.78 1.49
CA THR A 58 10.99 0.79 0.94
C THR A 58 12.21 1.46 0.31
N ASP A 59 11.97 2.48 -0.51
CA ASP A 59 13.02 3.22 -1.21
C ASP A 59 13.89 3.97 -0.21
N TYR A 60 13.31 4.56 0.84
CA TYR A 60 14.08 5.18 1.91
C TYR A 60 14.94 4.13 2.62
N LEU A 61 14.34 3.05 3.14
CA LEU A 61 15.02 1.98 3.88
C LEU A 61 16.18 1.36 3.09
N LYS A 62 16.03 1.12 1.78
CA LYS A 62 17.09 0.53 0.96
C LYS A 62 18.26 1.47 0.68
N ASN A 63 18.02 2.78 0.64
CA ASN A 63 19.02 3.75 0.17
C ASN A 63 19.79 4.46 1.29
N ASN A 64 19.42 4.27 2.56
CA ASN A 64 20.16 4.87 3.67
C ASN A 64 20.63 3.80 4.67
N LYS A 65 21.67 4.14 5.42
CA LYS A 65 22.19 3.33 6.53
C LYS A 65 21.69 3.92 7.84
N TYR A 66 21.23 3.06 8.73
CA TYR A 66 20.64 3.47 10.00
C TYR A 66 21.38 2.85 11.16
N LYS A 67 21.49 3.60 12.26
CA LYS A 67 21.85 3.07 13.57
C LYS A 67 20.60 2.71 14.38
N ASN A 68 19.54 3.47 14.16
CA ASN A 68 18.21 3.32 14.74
C ASN A 68 17.17 3.78 13.71
N LEU A 69 15.98 3.21 13.80
CA LEU A 69 14.84 3.57 12.96
C LEU A 69 13.66 3.96 13.84
N ASN A 70 13.17 5.18 13.66
CA ASN A 70 11.89 5.64 14.18
C ASN A 70 11.02 5.96 12.98
N ILE A 71 9.95 5.20 12.78
CA ILE A 71 9.04 5.35 11.66
C ILE A 71 7.70 5.78 12.22
N GLU A 72 7.21 6.92 11.77
CA GLU A 72 5.93 7.48 12.16
C GLU A 72 5.06 7.62 10.91
N LEU A 73 3.87 7.02 10.94
CA LEU A 73 2.83 7.26 9.95
C LEU A 73 1.74 8.07 10.62
N ILE A 74 1.67 9.34 10.28
CA ILE A 74 0.77 10.32 10.89
C ILE A 74 -0.42 10.52 9.95
N LYS A 75 -1.61 10.19 10.44
CA LYS A 75 -2.87 10.49 9.77
C LYS A 75 -3.36 11.87 10.17
N ASN A 76 -3.62 12.70 9.17
CA ASN A 76 -4.40 13.92 9.29
C ASN A 76 -5.79 13.71 8.69
N SER A 77 -6.67 14.72 8.74
CA SER A 77 -8.05 14.62 8.24
C SER A 77 -8.12 14.08 6.80
N ASP A 78 -7.26 14.59 5.93
CA ASP A 78 -7.29 14.32 4.49
C ASP A 78 -5.91 13.94 3.93
N SER A 79 -4.94 13.63 4.77
CA SER A 79 -3.57 13.28 4.33
C SER A 79 -2.88 12.31 5.26
N PHE A 80 -1.86 11.63 4.71
CA PHE A 80 -0.86 10.91 5.47
C PHE A 80 0.49 11.58 5.35
N GLU A 81 1.22 11.56 6.46
CA GLU A 81 2.63 11.90 6.50
C GLU A 81 3.44 10.69 6.96
N LEU A 82 4.44 10.31 6.17
CA LEU A 82 5.46 9.33 6.56
C LEU A 82 6.68 10.10 7.03
N VAL A 83 7.00 9.97 8.30
CA VAL A 83 8.20 10.55 8.93
C VAL A 83 9.14 9.42 9.32
N ILE A 84 10.41 9.53 8.95
CA ILE A 84 11.44 8.56 9.34
C ILE A 84 12.59 9.31 10.01
N ASN A 85 12.93 8.92 11.24
CA ASN A 85 13.93 9.55 12.09
C ASN A 85 13.73 11.08 12.21
N GLY A 86 12.46 11.52 12.29
CA GLY A 86 12.08 12.93 12.38
C GLY A 86 12.12 13.70 11.05
N ILE A 87 12.36 13.03 9.92
CA ILE A 87 12.37 13.63 8.59
C ILE A 87 11.10 13.24 7.84
N SER A 88 10.33 14.22 7.36
CA SER A 88 9.17 13.99 6.50
C SER A 88 9.61 13.48 5.12
N ILE A 89 9.23 12.25 4.79
CA ILE A 89 9.61 11.54 3.56
C ILE A 89 8.50 11.61 2.51
N LEU A 90 7.25 11.62 2.96
CA LEU A 90 6.07 11.72 2.11
C LEU A 90 5.01 12.49 2.86
N ASN A 91 4.37 13.43 2.16
CA ASN A 91 3.09 14.00 2.55
C ASN A 91 2.13 13.82 1.37
N HIS A 92 1.07 13.04 1.57
CA HIS A 92 0.15 12.65 0.52
C HIS A 92 -1.30 12.85 0.94
N ASN A 93 -2.05 13.61 0.14
CA ASN A 93 -3.49 13.75 0.35
C ASN A 93 -4.17 12.42 0.02
N PHE A 94 -4.92 11.89 0.98
CA PHE A 94 -5.57 10.60 0.90
C PHE A 94 -7.07 10.83 0.71
N THR A 95 -7.62 10.36 -0.42
CA THR A 95 -8.99 10.74 -0.81
C THR A 95 -10.08 9.85 -0.21
N TYR A 96 -9.69 8.91 0.65
CA TYR A 96 -10.57 7.90 1.23
C TYR A 96 -10.50 7.84 2.75
N GLU A 97 -11.64 7.59 3.38
CA GLU A 97 -11.66 7.27 4.81
C GLU A 97 -10.84 6.01 5.11
N ILE A 98 -9.94 6.14 6.07
CA ILE A 98 -9.12 5.05 6.60
C ILE A 98 -9.85 4.46 7.81
N SER A 99 -10.21 3.19 7.67
CA SER A 99 -10.82 2.40 8.75
C SER A 99 -9.76 1.80 9.68
N ASN A 100 -10.18 1.32 10.86
CA ASN A 100 -9.29 0.57 11.76
C ASN A 100 -8.69 -0.68 11.11
N LYS A 101 -9.41 -1.29 10.16
CA LYS A 101 -8.88 -2.43 9.39
C LYS A 101 -7.73 -1.99 8.47
N ASP A 102 -7.84 -0.81 7.89
CA ASP A 102 -6.79 -0.27 7.03
C ASP A 102 -5.57 0.11 7.86
N ILE A 103 -5.77 0.71 9.04
CA ILE A 103 -4.67 1.02 10.00
C ILE A 103 -3.94 -0.27 10.36
N TYR A 104 -4.67 -1.29 10.80
CA TYR A 104 -4.08 -2.59 11.15
C TYR A 104 -3.32 -3.23 9.98
N PHE A 105 -3.86 -3.11 8.76
CA PHE A 105 -3.17 -3.59 7.56
C PHE A 105 -1.85 -2.84 7.34
N ILE A 106 -1.88 -1.50 7.41
CA ILE A 106 -0.68 -0.66 7.24
C ILE A 106 0.36 -0.98 8.32
N GLU A 107 -0.04 -1.08 9.59
CA GLU A 107 0.84 -1.42 10.71
C GLU A 107 1.61 -2.71 10.46
N ASN A 108 0.90 -3.79 10.10
CA ASN A 108 1.53 -5.08 9.85
C ASN A 108 2.44 -5.04 8.61
N THR A 109 1.98 -4.42 7.52
CA THR A 109 2.80 -4.33 6.30
C THR A 109 4.07 -3.51 6.52
N VAL A 110 4.00 -2.41 7.28
CA VAL A 110 5.17 -1.59 7.62
C VAL A 110 6.13 -2.38 8.51
N PHE A 111 5.61 -3.09 9.52
CA PHE A 111 6.41 -3.94 10.38
C PHE A 111 7.16 -5.01 9.58
N GLU A 112 6.44 -5.77 8.75
CA GLU A 112 7.01 -6.81 7.89
C GLU A 112 8.07 -6.24 6.92
N LEU A 113 7.77 -5.10 6.27
CA LEU A 113 8.71 -4.44 5.36
C LEU A 113 10.00 -4.01 6.05
N VAL A 114 9.89 -3.44 7.26
CA VAL A 114 11.06 -3.01 8.04
C VAL A 114 11.87 -4.21 8.47
N GLU A 115 11.21 -5.25 9.01
CA GLU A 115 11.88 -6.47 9.43
C GLU A 115 12.62 -7.12 8.26
N ASP A 116 11.96 -7.29 7.11
CA ASP A 116 12.56 -7.90 5.92
C ASP A 116 13.79 -7.14 5.40
N ILE A 117 13.74 -5.80 5.40
CA ILE A 117 14.85 -4.98 4.88
C ILE A 117 16.00 -4.86 5.89
N THR A 118 15.70 -4.91 7.19
CA THR A 118 16.68 -4.64 8.26
C THR A 118 17.11 -5.88 9.04
N LYS A 119 16.59 -7.06 8.69
CA LYS A 119 16.83 -8.35 9.35
C LYS A 119 18.30 -8.61 9.72
N ASP A 120 19.21 -8.31 8.79
CA ASP A 120 20.64 -8.57 8.96
C ASP A 120 21.42 -7.39 9.56
N LEU A 121 20.74 -6.29 9.88
CA LEU A 121 21.38 -5.02 10.27
C LEU A 121 21.42 -4.78 11.79
N ASN A 122 20.78 -5.63 12.59
CA ASN A 122 20.76 -5.52 14.06
C ASN A 122 20.35 -4.10 14.54
N ILE A 123 19.35 -3.51 13.89
CA ILE A 123 18.85 -2.16 14.12
C ILE A 123 17.65 -2.22 15.08
N GLU A 124 17.63 -1.36 16.08
CA GLU A 124 16.43 -1.12 16.89
C GLU A 124 15.44 -0.26 16.09
N SER A 125 14.24 -0.78 15.86
CA SER A 125 13.15 -0.10 15.16
C SER A 125 11.99 0.21 16.11
N ASN A 126 11.52 1.45 16.07
CA ASN A 126 10.29 1.90 16.70
C ASN A 126 9.33 2.31 15.58
N ILE A 127 8.12 1.74 15.57
CA ILE A 127 7.11 1.98 14.54
C ILE A 127 5.87 2.48 15.25
N ILE A 128 5.46 3.71 14.93
CA ILE A 128 4.29 4.36 15.49
C ILE A 128 3.35 4.70 14.35
N ILE A 129 2.10 4.23 14.43
CA ILE A 129 1.05 4.65 13.51
C ILE A 129 0.05 5.50 14.29
N CYS A 130 0.08 6.80 14.04
CA CYS A 130 -0.79 7.78 14.66
C CYS A 130 -2.02 7.95 13.77
N ALA A 131 -3.15 7.39 14.21
CA ALA A 131 -4.41 7.38 13.48
C ALA A 131 -5.48 8.32 14.04
#